data_AF-A0A1E4A213-F1
#
_entry.id   AF-A0A1E4A213-F1
#
_cell.length_a   1.000
_cell.length_b   1.000
_cell.length_c   1.000
_cell.angle_alpha   90.00
_cell.angle_beta   90.00
_cell.angle_gamma   90.00
#
_symmetry.space_group_name_H-M   'P 1'
#
loop_
_entity.id
_entity.type
_entity.pdbx_description
1 polymer ?
#
loop_
_entity_poly.entity_id
_entity_poly.type
_entity_poly.pdbx_seq_one_letter_code
_entity_poly.pdbx_strand_id
1 'polypeptide(L)'
;MVNSGLPVIDKQYNRNIGWRFLFTMKQNEMFVFLNEKTGFNPKEIDLLDPKSKKIISPNLFRVQKLATKNYMFRHHLETTVEEKKELVNITYINLRSTPALDHIVKVRINHIGQIVTIGEY
;
A
#
# COMPACT_ATOMS: atom_id res chain seq x y z
N MET A 1 -17.75 14.89 20.36
CA MET A 1 -18.05 13.51 20.81
C MET A 1 -16.74 12.85 21.18
N VAL A 2 -16.60 12.46 22.44
CA VAL A 2 -15.37 11.91 23.01
C VAL A 2 -15.32 10.43 22.61
N ASN A 3 -14.31 10.03 21.85
CA ASN A 3 -14.12 8.62 21.48
C ASN A 3 -13.79 7.84 22.76
N SER A 4 -14.55 6.79 23.09
CA SER A 4 -14.61 6.14 24.42
C SER A 4 -13.35 5.38 24.86
N GLY A 5 -12.14 5.81 24.45
CA GLY A 5 -10.86 5.15 24.75
C GLY A 5 -10.70 3.77 24.09
N LEU A 6 -11.73 3.27 23.43
CA LEU A 6 -11.69 2.03 22.68
C LEU A 6 -10.93 2.24 21.36
N PRO A 7 -10.09 1.27 20.97
CA PRO A 7 -9.43 1.33 19.68
C PRO A 7 -10.49 1.30 18.57
N VAL A 8 -10.34 2.18 17.58
CA VAL A 8 -11.24 2.27 16.42
C VAL A 8 -11.29 0.96 15.62
N ILE A 9 -10.26 0.12 15.77
CA ILE A 9 -10.08 -1.13 15.03
C ILE A 9 -9.62 -2.21 16.00
N ASP A 10 -10.34 -3.33 16.02
CA ASP A 10 -9.93 -4.53 16.74
C ASP A 10 -8.84 -5.28 15.95
N LYS A 11 -7.58 -5.05 16.34
CA LYS A 11 -6.42 -5.74 15.76
C LYS A 11 -6.27 -7.20 16.23
N GLN A 12 -7.06 -7.63 17.22
CA GLN A 12 -7.04 -9.00 17.76
C GLN A 12 -8.19 -9.86 17.22
N TYR A 13 -9.07 -9.29 16.40
CA TYR A 13 -10.20 -9.98 15.81
C TYR A 13 -9.79 -11.31 15.15
N ASN A 14 -10.43 -12.41 15.55
CA ASN A 14 -10.19 -13.77 15.05
C ASN A 14 -8.74 -14.28 15.17
N ARG A 15 -7.90 -13.68 16.02
CA ARG A 15 -6.53 -14.14 16.22
C ARG A 15 -6.44 -15.59 16.71
N ASN A 16 -7.42 -16.01 17.51
CA ASN A 16 -7.55 -17.38 18.01
C ASN A 16 -7.79 -18.43 16.90
N ILE A 17 -8.33 -18.03 15.75
CA ILE A 17 -8.49 -18.90 14.57
C ILE A 17 -7.41 -18.65 13.51
N GLY A 18 -6.31 -17.99 13.89
CA GLY A 18 -5.13 -17.78 13.06
C GLY A 18 -5.11 -16.51 12.22
N TRP A 19 -6.07 -15.60 12.39
CA TRP A 19 -6.03 -14.32 11.66
C TRP A 19 -4.92 -13.42 12.20
N ARG A 20 -4.24 -12.73 11.27
CA ARG A 20 -3.21 -11.74 11.57
C ARG A 20 -3.63 -10.39 10.99
N PHE A 21 -3.72 -9.39 11.85
CA PHE A 21 -3.87 -8.01 11.39
C PHE A 21 -2.62 -7.60 10.59
N LEU A 22 -2.82 -7.11 9.37
CA LEU A 22 -1.73 -6.63 8.50
C LEU A 22 -1.59 -5.11 8.61
N PHE A 23 -2.62 -4.40 8.19
CA PHE A 23 -2.66 -2.94 8.16
C PHE A 23 -4.10 -2.45 7.95
N THR A 24 -4.31 -1.15 8.16
CA THR A 24 -5.46 -0.43 7.63
C THR A 24 -5.18 0.14 6.26
N MET A 25 -6.25 0.43 5.51
CA MET A 25 -6.17 1.16 4.26
C MET A 25 -7.11 2.35 4.30
N LYS A 26 -6.57 3.53 3.99
CA LYS A 26 -7.31 4.77 3.77
C LYS A 26 -6.84 5.39 2.46
N GLN A 27 -7.69 6.25 1.89
CA GLN A 27 -7.34 6.97 0.67
C GLN A 27 -6.03 7.76 0.85
N ASN A 28 -5.19 7.75 -0.18
CA ASN A 28 -3.84 8.33 -0.25
C ASN A 28 -2.78 7.70 0.67
N GLU A 29 -3.10 6.64 1.43
CA GLU A 29 -2.04 5.85 2.07
C GLU A 29 -1.19 5.12 1.02
N MET A 30 0.09 4.94 1.33
CA MET A 30 1.10 4.51 0.36
C MET A 30 1.48 3.05 0.58
N PHE A 31 1.72 2.35 -0.52
CA PHE A 31 2.09 0.96 -0.57
C PHE A 31 3.17 0.73 -1.62
N VAL A 32 4.18 -0.07 -1.25
CA VAL A 32 5.20 -0.55 -2.19
C VAL A 32 4.80 -1.95 -2.66
N PHE A 33 4.70 -2.10 -3.98
CA PHE A 33 4.37 -3.36 -4.63
C PHE A 33 5.64 -4.11 -5.01
N LEU A 34 5.56 -5.44 -5.04
CA LEU A 34 6.56 -6.25 -5.73
C LEU A 34 6.46 -6.01 -7.24
N ASN A 35 7.55 -6.22 -7.96
CA ASN A 35 7.55 -6.15 -9.42
C ASN A 35 8.45 -7.24 -10.00
N GLU A 36 7.82 -8.40 -10.27
CA GLU A 36 8.48 -9.61 -10.78
C GLU A 36 9.19 -9.37 -12.11
N LYS A 37 8.63 -8.50 -12.98
CA LYS A 37 9.23 -8.18 -14.29
C LYS A 37 10.60 -7.53 -14.16
N THR A 38 10.81 -6.77 -13.09
CA THR A 38 12.07 -6.08 -12.80
C THR A 38 12.91 -6.81 -11.73
N GLY A 39 12.39 -7.89 -11.15
CA GLY A 39 13.00 -8.57 -10.00
C GLY A 39 12.96 -7.76 -8.70
N PHE A 40 12.15 -6.69 -8.61
CA PHE A 40 12.08 -5.86 -7.43
C PHE A 40 11.23 -6.52 -6.33
N ASN A 41 11.84 -6.72 -5.16
CA ASN A 41 11.16 -7.21 -3.97
C ASN A 41 11.35 -6.24 -2.78
N PRO A 42 10.26 -5.65 -2.24
CA PRO A 42 10.37 -4.70 -1.13
C PRO A 42 10.86 -5.35 0.18
N LYS A 43 10.88 -6.69 0.29
CA LYS A 43 11.40 -7.41 1.46
C LYS A 43 12.92 -7.61 1.42
N GLU A 44 13.56 -7.40 0.27
CA GLU A 44 14.99 -7.66 0.04
C GLU A 44 15.84 -6.37 0.04
N ILE A 45 15.21 -5.21 0.20
CA ILE A 45 15.88 -3.91 0.17
C ILE A 45 15.55 -3.10 1.42
N ASP A 46 16.45 -2.19 1.78
CA ASP A 46 16.15 -1.18 2.80
C ASP A 46 15.25 -0.08 2.21
N LEU A 47 13.98 -0.07 2.62
CA LEU A 47 13.00 0.92 2.20
C LEU A 47 13.20 2.30 2.85
N LEU A 48 13.96 2.38 3.95
CA LEU A 48 14.26 3.64 4.64
C LEU A 48 15.52 4.31 4.09
N ASP A 49 16.39 3.58 3.36
CA ASP A 49 17.56 4.17 2.71
C ASP A 49 17.12 5.15 1.60
N PRO A 50 17.46 6.45 1.71
CA PRO A 50 17.16 7.42 0.67
C PRO A 50 17.73 7.07 -0.71
N LYS A 51 18.80 6.26 -0.78
CA LYS A 51 19.40 5.80 -2.04
C LYS A 51 18.49 4.82 -2.78
N SER A 52 17.67 4.05 -2.05
CA SER A 52 16.69 3.12 -2.61
C SER A 52 15.50 3.83 -3.27
N LYS A 53 15.33 5.14 -3.08
CA LYS A 53 14.18 5.90 -3.62
C LYS A 53 13.98 5.70 -5.12
N LYS A 54 15.06 5.65 -5.90
CA LYS A 54 14.99 5.47 -7.36
C LYS A 54 14.39 4.12 -7.76
N ILE A 55 14.72 3.06 -7.04
CA ILE A 55 14.22 1.70 -7.32
C ILE A 55 12.83 1.45 -6.70
N ILE A 56 12.49 2.15 -5.61
CA ILE A 56 11.17 2.04 -4.96
C ILE A 56 10.11 2.83 -5.74
N SER A 57 10.46 4.02 -6.24
CA SER A 57 9.52 4.95 -6.87
C SER A 57 8.61 4.32 -7.94
N PRO A 58 9.11 3.54 -8.92
CA PRO A 58 8.26 2.88 -9.92
C PRO A 58 7.24 1.89 -9.35
N ASN A 59 7.48 1.42 -8.12
CA ASN A 59 6.69 0.41 -7.43
C ASN A 59 5.85 1.00 -6.29
N LEU A 60 5.81 2.34 -6.18
CA LEU A 60 5.14 3.06 -5.11
C LEU A 60 3.76 3.57 -5.58
N PHE A 61 2.72 3.10 -4.90
CA PHE A 61 1.33 3.38 -5.23
C PHE A 61 0.57 3.90 -4.00
N ARG A 62 -0.36 4.81 -4.24
CA ARG A 62 -1.31 5.31 -3.23
C ARG A 62 -2.66 4.64 -3.40
N VAL A 63 -3.38 4.42 -2.31
CA VAL A 63 -4.79 4.01 -2.37
C VAL A 63 -5.61 5.13 -3.03
N GLN A 64 -6.33 4.81 -4.09
CA GLN A 64 -7.25 5.74 -4.76
C GLN A 64 -8.66 5.60 -4.22
N LYS A 65 -9.23 4.39 -4.29
CA LYS A 65 -10.61 4.09 -3.88
C LYS A 65 -10.70 2.66 -3.37
N LEU A 66 -11.61 2.46 -2.41
CA LEU A 66 -11.94 1.17 -1.83
C LEU A 66 -13.44 0.93 -2.02
N ALA A 67 -13.79 -0.19 -2.62
CA ALA A 67 -15.17 -0.67 -2.72
C ALA A 67 -15.20 -2.19 -2.52
N THR A 68 -16.40 -2.77 -2.44
CA THR A 68 -16.57 -4.21 -2.26
C THR A 68 -15.79 -4.98 -3.31
N LYS A 69 -14.77 -5.74 -2.88
CA LYS A 69 -13.86 -6.52 -3.75
C LYS A 69 -13.19 -5.66 -4.83
N ASN A 70 -12.85 -4.41 -4.52
CA ASN A 70 -12.18 -3.50 -5.45
C ASN A 70 -11.24 -2.58 -4.67
N TYR A 71 -9.97 -2.94 -4.65
CA TYR A 71 -8.89 -2.18 -4.03
C TYR A 71 -8.09 -1.51 -5.15
N MET A 72 -8.34 -0.22 -5.35
CA MET A 72 -7.75 0.53 -6.45
C MET A 72 -6.58 1.36 -5.94
N PHE A 73 -5.44 1.19 -6.59
CA PHE A 73 -4.20 1.90 -6.30
C PHE A 73 -3.79 2.71 -7.54
N ARG A 74 -3.15 3.85 -7.30
CA ARG A 74 -2.59 4.72 -8.33
C ARG A 74 -1.12 4.93 -8.09
N HIS A 75 -0.34 4.97 -9.15
CA HIS A 75 1.06 5.32 -9.04
C HIS A 75 1.19 6.69 -8.36
N HIS A 76 2.16 6.84 -7.46
CA HIS A 76 2.22 8.02 -6.59
C HIS A 76 2.45 9.35 -7.32
N LEU A 77 3.05 9.30 -8.52
CA LEU A 77 3.23 10.48 -9.40
C LEU A 77 2.08 10.68 -10.38
N GLU A 78 1.10 9.78 -10.42
CA GLU A 78 -0.01 9.88 -11.37
C GLU A 78 -1.02 10.94 -10.91
N THR A 79 -1.27 11.92 -11.78
CA THR A 79 -2.19 13.04 -11.55
C THR A 79 -3.58 12.80 -12.13
N THR A 80 -3.72 11.83 -13.04
CA THR A 80 -5.00 11.50 -13.66
C THR A 80 -5.61 10.22 -13.07
N VAL A 81 -6.91 10.03 -13.28
CA VAL A 81 -7.62 8.80 -12.86
C VAL A 81 -8.07 7.95 -14.05
N GLU A 82 -7.52 8.20 -15.24
CA GLU A 82 -7.87 7.46 -16.45
C GLU A 82 -7.53 5.97 -16.29
N GLU A 83 -8.47 5.08 -16.63
CA GLU A 83 -8.34 3.63 -16.54
C GLU A 83 -8.10 3.03 -17.93
N LYS A 84 -7.00 3.44 -18.58
CA LYS A 84 -6.57 2.88 -19.87
C LYS A 84 -6.02 1.47 -19.68
N LYS A 85 -6.55 0.50 -20.42
CA LYS A 85 -6.23 -0.93 -20.21
C LYS A 85 -4.73 -1.23 -20.36
N GLU A 86 -4.06 -0.51 -21.26
CA GLU A 86 -2.62 -0.60 -21.51
C GLU A 86 -1.76 -0.09 -20.35
N LEU A 87 -2.33 0.66 -19.41
CA LEU A 87 -1.63 1.22 -18.25
C LEU A 87 -1.88 0.44 -16.94
N VAL A 88 -2.60 -0.69 -17.01
CA VAL A 88 -2.77 -1.60 -15.87
C VAL A 88 -1.40 -2.11 -15.41
N ASN A 89 -1.18 -2.10 -14.10
CA ASN A 89 0.09 -2.44 -13.43
C ASN A 89 1.26 -1.50 -13.77
N ILE A 90 0.97 -0.34 -14.38
CA ILE A 90 1.93 0.73 -14.64
C ILE A 90 1.50 1.99 -13.89
N THR A 91 0.36 2.58 -14.26
CA THR A 91 -0.15 3.80 -13.62
C THR A 91 -1.22 3.50 -12.57
N TYR A 92 -1.84 2.33 -12.64
CA TYR A 92 -2.82 1.88 -11.65
C TYR A 92 -2.85 0.37 -11.48
N ILE A 93 -3.26 -0.06 -10.30
CA ILE A 93 -3.45 -1.48 -9.95
C ILE A 93 -4.86 -1.63 -9.38
N ASN A 94 -5.58 -2.64 -9.86
CA ASN A 94 -6.91 -2.98 -9.37
C ASN A 94 -6.89 -4.42 -8.84
N LEU A 95 -6.93 -4.56 -7.51
CA LEU A 95 -7.04 -5.87 -6.88
C LEU A 95 -8.51 -6.19 -6.60
N ARG A 96 -8.95 -7.36 -7.06
CA ARG A 96 -10.33 -7.86 -6.90
C ARG A 96 -10.50 -8.86 -5.77
N SER A 97 -9.41 -9.19 -5.07
CA SER A 97 -9.38 -10.15 -3.97
C SER A 97 -8.35 -9.71 -2.92
N THR A 98 -8.50 -10.23 -1.70
CA THR A 98 -7.62 -9.92 -0.56
C THR A 98 -6.28 -10.66 -0.53
N PRO A 99 -6.08 -11.86 -1.12
CA PRO A 99 -4.78 -12.54 -1.06
C PRO A 99 -3.62 -11.71 -1.62
N ALA A 100 -3.87 -10.93 -2.68
CA ALA A 100 -2.84 -10.06 -3.27
C ALA A 100 -2.36 -8.95 -2.32
N LEU A 101 -3.12 -8.63 -1.25
CA LEU A 101 -2.75 -7.64 -0.25
C LEU A 101 -1.66 -8.14 0.72
N ASP A 102 -1.38 -9.44 0.79
CA ASP A 102 -0.33 -9.98 1.67
C ASP A 102 1.09 -9.68 1.16
N HIS A 103 1.22 -9.32 -0.13
CA HIS A 103 2.50 -9.10 -0.78
C HIS A 103 2.86 -7.61 -0.96
N ILE A 104 2.05 -6.69 -0.43
CA ILE A 104 2.30 -5.24 -0.50
C ILE A 104 2.75 -4.71 0.85
N VAL A 105 3.66 -3.74 0.83
CA VAL A 105 4.23 -3.15 2.05
C VAL A 105 3.65 -1.76 2.26
N LYS A 106 2.89 -1.55 3.34
CA LYS A 106 2.42 -0.22 3.73
C LYS A 106 3.62 0.65 4.12
N VAL A 107 3.65 1.89 3.63
CA VAL A 107 4.68 2.86 3.98
C VAL A 107 4.06 4.22 4.27
N ARG A 108 4.75 5.02 5.07
CA ARG A 108 4.46 6.44 5.27
C ARG A 108 5.53 7.27 4.59
N ILE A 109 5.12 8.29 3.86
CA ILE A 109 6.03 9.27 3.26
C ILE A 109 5.92 10.62 3.95
N ASN A 110 7.02 11.36 4.04
CA ASN A 110 7.02 12.76 4.46
C ASN A 110 6.71 13.70 3.27
N HIS A 111 6.67 15.01 3.54
CA HIS A 111 6.32 16.03 2.56
C HIS A 111 7.33 16.17 1.39
N ILE A 112 8.53 15.61 1.50
CA ILE A 112 9.54 15.55 0.40
C ILE A 112 9.58 14.18 -0.29
N GLY A 113 8.63 13.31 0.02
CA GLY A 113 8.49 11.99 -0.60
C GLY A 113 9.59 11.00 -0.20
N GLN A 114 10.12 11.10 1.03
CA GLN A 114 10.95 10.06 1.63
C GLN A 114 10.08 9.14 2.49
N ILE A 115 10.38 7.84 2.48
CA ILE A 115 9.73 6.89 3.38
C ILE A 115 10.28 7.11 4.79
N VAL A 116 9.38 7.29 5.76
CA VAL A 116 9.72 7.53 7.17
C VAL A 116 9.20 6.45 8.11
N THR A 117 8.31 5.58 7.62
CA THR A 117 7.75 4.46 8.41
C THR A 117 7.37 3.32 7.48
N ILE A 118 7.62 2.09 7.93
CA ILE A 118 7.19 0.85 7.27
C ILE A 118 6.15 0.18 8.15
N GLY A 119 5.06 -0.31 7.56
CA GLY A 119 3.98 -1.00 8.26
C GLY A 119 2.83 -0.08 8.70
N GLU A 120 2.01 -0.60 9.62
CA GLU A 120 0.89 0.14 10.19
C GLU A 120 1.36 1.26 11.14
N TYR A 121 0.69 2.41 11.08
CA TYR A 121 0.97 3.60 11.90
C TYR A 121 -0.32 4.25 12.41
#